data_AF-A0A2V9VIP5-F1
#
_entry.id   AF-A0A2V9VIP5-F1
#
_cell.length_a   1.000
_cell.length_b   1.000
_cell.length_c   1.000
_cell.angle_alpha   90.00
_cell.angle_beta   90.00
_cell.angle_gamma   90.00
#
_symmetry.space_group_name_H-M   'P 1'
#
loop_
_entity.id
_entity.type
_entity.pdbx_description
1 polymer ?
#
loop_
_entity_poly.entity_id
_entity_poly.type
_entity_poly.pdbx_seq_one_letter_code
_entity_poly.pdbx_strand_id
1 'polypeptide(L)'
;HRDTEAQRRPGTQGKLMFGNLESPTVERVMRAPFATATNPEEVEALFTAAQARGNEGLMIKDLESAYTPGRRGKAWLKMKRELATLDVVVTAVEYGHGKRIGVLSDYTFAVRDGERLVNIGKAYSGLTDVEIAEMTKWFLEHTLDDQGYRREVEPKIVLEVAFNNVMKSDRHESGFALRFPRIVRLRPDKSPQEADTIERAAEIYQRQGGDQQ
;
A
#
# COMPACT_ATOMS: atom_id res chain seq x y z
N HIS A 1 12.19 -68.33 -34.59
CA HIS A 1 11.86 -68.72 -33.20
C HIS A 1 12.66 -67.83 -32.27
N ARG A 2 11.95 -66.93 -31.56
CA ARG A 2 12.31 -66.14 -30.35
C ARG A 2 13.43 -65.08 -30.39
N ASP A 3 13.03 -63.95 -29.84
CA ASP A 3 13.71 -62.72 -29.48
C ASP A 3 14.82 -62.86 -28.42
N THR A 4 15.71 -61.86 -28.41
CA THR A 4 16.29 -61.09 -27.26
C THR A 4 17.57 -60.40 -27.81
N GLU A 5 17.96 -59.16 -27.57
CA GLU A 5 17.58 -58.05 -26.69
C GLU A 5 18.17 -56.77 -27.32
N ALA A 6 17.50 -55.64 -27.17
CA ALA A 6 17.89 -54.37 -27.77
C ALA A 6 19.07 -53.70 -27.03
N GLN A 7 20.22 -53.52 -27.71
CA GLN A 7 21.29 -52.64 -27.27
C GLN A 7 20.94 -51.18 -27.59
N ARG A 8 20.62 -50.39 -26.55
CA ARG A 8 20.54 -48.92 -26.64
C ARG A 8 21.94 -48.32 -26.54
N ARG A 9 22.30 -47.50 -27.52
CA ARG A 9 23.51 -46.65 -27.53
C ARG A 9 23.35 -45.51 -26.52
N PRO A 10 24.37 -45.18 -25.69
CA PRO A 10 24.32 -43.99 -24.85
C PRO A 10 24.63 -42.75 -25.69
N GLY A 11 23.58 -42.03 -26.10
CA GLY A 11 23.68 -40.70 -26.71
C GLY A 11 23.75 -39.63 -25.62
N THR A 12 24.93 -39.03 -25.50
CA THR A 12 25.19 -37.62 -25.12
C THR A 12 24.20 -36.99 -24.14
N GLN A 13 24.40 -37.25 -22.85
CA GLN A 13 23.79 -36.46 -21.78
C GLN A 13 24.32 -35.02 -21.88
N GLY A 14 23.41 -34.09 -22.16
CA GLY A 14 23.69 -32.66 -22.26
C GLY A 14 24.41 -32.15 -21.01
N LYS A 15 25.62 -31.66 -21.23
CA LYS A 15 26.43 -30.92 -20.27
C LYS A 15 25.69 -29.61 -19.97
N LEU A 16 24.82 -29.61 -18.97
CA LEU A 16 24.34 -28.38 -18.34
C LEU A 16 25.55 -27.75 -17.66
N MET A 17 26.20 -26.83 -18.39
CA MET A 17 27.20 -25.92 -17.87
C MET A 17 26.50 -24.98 -16.88
N PHE A 18 26.36 -25.43 -15.63
CA PHE A 18 26.25 -24.49 -14.52
C PHE A 18 27.65 -23.88 -14.38
N GLY A 19 27.84 -22.75 -15.06
CA GLY A 19 28.94 -21.85 -14.76
C GLY A 19 28.95 -21.60 -13.26
N ASN A 20 30.15 -21.63 -12.70
CA ASN A 20 30.43 -21.43 -11.30
C ASN A 20 30.03 -19.99 -10.91
N LEU A 21 28.73 -19.75 -10.75
CA LEU A 21 28.21 -18.56 -10.11
C LEU A 21 28.32 -18.88 -8.63
N GLU A 22 29.24 -18.20 -7.95
CA GLU A 22 29.18 -18.06 -6.50
C GLU A 22 27.73 -17.69 -6.15
N SER A 23 26.98 -18.67 -5.64
CA SER A 23 25.65 -18.41 -5.15
C SER A 23 25.87 -17.43 -3.99
N PRO A 24 25.31 -16.21 -4.03
CA PRO A 24 25.49 -15.28 -2.94
C PRO A 24 25.13 -16.02 -1.66
N THR A 25 26.05 -16.04 -0.70
CA THR A 25 25.83 -16.70 0.58
C THR A 25 24.78 -15.86 1.29
N VAL A 26 23.51 -16.17 1.02
CA VAL A 26 22.40 -15.54 1.72
C VAL A 26 22.46 -16.10 3.13
N GLU A 27 23.03 -15.33 4.05
CA GLU A 27 22.96 -15.64 5.47
C GLU A 27 21.47 -15.76 5.84
N ARG A 28 21.04 -16.98 6.20
CA ARG A 28 19.63 -17.26 6.50
C ARG A 28 19.15 -16.56 7.76
N VAL A 29 20.07 -16.06 8.59
CA VAL A 29 19.79 -15.38 9.85
C VAL A 29 20.71 -14.18 9.97
N MET A 30 20.12 -12.98 9.98
CA MET A 30 20.84 -11.73 10.22
C MET A 30 20.33 -11.06 11.48
N ARG A 31 21.25 -10.44 12.24
CA ARG A 31 20.85 -9.53 13.32
C ARG A 31 20.39 -8.22 12.70
N ALA A 32 19.31 -7.65 13.24
CA ALA A 32 18.88 -6.32 12.84
C ALA A 32 20.01 -5.31 13.11
N PRO A 33 20.43 -4.49 12.12
CA PRO A 33 21.39 -3.43 12.34
C PRO A 33 20.89 -2.47 13.42
N PHE A 34 21.78 -2.04 14.31
CA PHE A 34 21.47 -1.07 15.37
C PHE A 34 22.57 -0.02 15.47
N ALA A 35 22.19 1.16 15.93
CA ALA A 35 23.10 2.28 16.22
C ALA A 35 22.52 3.09 17.39
N THR A 36 23.38 3.80 18.11
CA THR A 36 22.99 4.80 19.10
C THR A 36 22.94 6.16 18.41
N ALA A 37 21.92 6.95 18.73
CA ALA A 37 21.81 8.34 18.31
C ALA A 37 21.58 9.22 19.54
N THR A 38 22.25 10.37 19.59
CA THR A 38 22.20 11.29 20.74
C THR A 38 21.49 12.61 20.42
N ASN A 39 21.22 12.86 19.14
CA ASN A 39 20.51 14.05 18.67
C ASN A 39 19.56 13.70 17.51
N PRO A 40 18.61 14.59 17.17
CA PRO A 40 17.64 14.36 16.09
C PRO A 40 18.26 14.16 14.70
N GLU A 41 19.37 14.85 14.40
CA GLU A 41 20.02 14.79 13.08
C GLU A 41 20.59 13.39 12.80
N GLU A 42 21.20 12.75 13.80
CA GLU A 42 21.66 11.36 13.73
C GLU A 42 20.51 10.38 13.52
N VAL A 43 19.37 10.60 14.18
CA VAL A 43 18.17 9.77 14.00
C VAL A 43 17.66 9.88 12.56
N GLU A 44 17.62 11.09 12.00
CA GLU A 44 17.17 11.33 10.63
C GLU A 44 18.10 10.69 9.59
N ALA A 45 19.41 10.77 9.80
CA ALA A 45 20.40 10.11 8.95
C ALA A 45 20.24 8.58 8.98
N LEU A 46 20.04 7.99 10.16
CA LEU A 46 19.78 6.56 10.32
C LEU A 46 18.46 6.14 9.66
N PHE A 47 17.44 6.99 9.76
CA PHE A 47 16.14 6.77 9.17
C PHE A 47 16.22 6.78 7.63
N THR A 48 16.89 7.77 7.06
CA THR A 48 17.18 7.86 5.61
C THR A 48 17.95 6.64 5.13
N ALA A 49 18.98 6.21 5.85
CA ALA A 49 19.75 5.02 5.51
C ALA A 49 18.91 3.73 5.59
N ALA A 50 18.00 3.62 6.56
CA ALA A 50 17.09 2.49 6.67
C ALA A 50 16.14 2.40 5.48
N GLN A 51 15.62 3.55 5.03
CA GLN A 51 14.76 3.65 3.84
C GLN A 51 15.50 3.32 2.55
N ALA A 52 16.75 3.78 2.39
CA ALA A 52 17.58 3.45 1.24
C ALA A 52 17.83 1.93 1.09
N ARG A 53 17.73 1.19 2.20
CA ARG A 53 17.77 -0.29 2.23
C ARG A 53 16.39 -0.97 2.07
N GLY A 54 15.34 -0.21 1.75
CA GLY A 54 13.98 -0.72 1.59
C GLY A 54 13.21 -1.03 2.88
N ASN A 55 13.69 -0.58 4.05
CA ASN A 55 12.99 -0.79 5.32
C ASN A 55 11.91 0.27 5.56
N GLU A 56 10.89 -0.05 6.37
CA GLU A 56 9.78 0.87 6.69
C GLU A 56 10.20 2.10 7.53
N GLY A 57 11.31 2.01 8.26
CA GLY A 57 11.78 3.05 9.18
C GLY A 57 12.64 2.50 10.32
N LEU A 58 12.59 3.13 11.49
CA LEU A 58 13.38 2.78 12.68
C LEU A 58 12.51 2.25 13.83
N MET A 59 13.09 1.33 14.59
CA MET A 59 12.65 1.00 15.94
C MET A 59 13.57 1.73 16.92
N ILE A 60 13.03 2.68 17.66
CA ILE A 60 13.76 3.43 18.70
C ILE A 60 13.44 2.77 20.04
N LYS A 61 14.46 2.38 20.79
CA LYS A 61 14.31 1.67 22.07
C LYS A 61 15.03 2.41 23.18
N ASP A 62 14.36 2.52 24.32
CA ASP A 62 15.00 2.90 25.57
C ASP A 62 15.87 1.73 26.07
N LEU A 63 17.16 1.99 26.20
CA LEU A 63 18.17 1.01 26.61
C LEU A 63 18.01 0.59 28.07
N GLU A 64 17.40 1.43 28.91
CA GLU A 64 17.18 1.13 30.33
C GLU A 64 15.84 0.41 30.57
N SER A 65 15.02 0.27 29.53
CA SER A 65 13.69 -0.32 29.66
C SER A 65 13.73 -1.85 29.78
N ALA A 66 13.03 -2.38 30.79
CA ALA A 66 12.78 -3.82 30.90
C ALA A 66 11.75 -4.29 29.87
N TYR A 67 12.01 -5.45 29.25
CA TYR A 67 11.04 -6.10 28.40
C TYR A 67 9.82 -6.55 29.22
N THR A 68 8.66 -5.96 28.93
CA THR A 68 7.40 -6.29 29.61
C THR A 68 6.43 -6.91 28.60
N PRO A 69 6.26 -8.24 28.59
CA PRO A 69 5.37 -8.93 27.64
C PRO A 69 3.94 -8.37 27.69
N GLY A 70 3.33 -8.18 26.51
CA GLY A 70 1.92 -7.77 26.38
C GLY A 70 1.62 -6.30 26.67
N ARG A 71 2.58 -5.52 27.20
CA ARG A 71 2.38 -4.11 27.51
C ARG A 71 2.88 -3.22 26.38
N ARG A 72 1.98 -2.44 25.77
CA ARG A 72 2.37 -1.35 24.87
C ARG A 72 2.74 -0.13 25.71
N GLY A 73 4.00 0.28 25.65
CA GLY A 73 4.52 1.46 26.34
C GLY A 73 5.37 2.33 25.41
N LYS A 74 5.82 3.49 25.90
CA LYS A 74 6.66 4.43 25.15
C LYS A 74 8.13 4.02 25.06
N ALA A 75 8.51 2.91 25.69
CA ALA A 75 9.88 2.40 25.67
C ALA A 75 10.35 2.01 24.26
N TRP A 76 9.42 1.59 23.39
CA TRP A 76 9.72 1.14 22.03
C TRP A 76 8.85 1.94 21.06
N LEU A 77 9.47 2.90 20.36
CA LEU A 77 8.81 3.76 19.39
C LEU A 77 9.11 3.28 17.97
N LYS A 78 8.10 3.43 17.11
CA LYS A 78 8.21 3.18 15.68
C LYS A 78 8.30 4.53 14.99
N MET A 79 9.44 4.83 14.38
CA MET A 79 9.58 5.97 13.49
C MET A 79 9.39 5.46 12.07
N LYS A 80 8.37 5.98 11.37
CA LYS A 80 8.01 5.61 10.00
C LYS A 80 7.93 6.89 9.18
N ARG A 81 7.99 6.74 7.84
CA ARG A 81 7.84 7.89 6.95
C ARG A 81 6.46 8.48 7.17
N GLU A 82 6.36 9.80 7.08
CA GLU A 82 5.07 10.42 6.83
C GLU A 82 4.47 9.78 5.58
N LEU A 83 3.20 9.41 5.69
CA LEU A 83 2.53 8.81 4.56
C LEU A 83 2.22 9.90 3.56
N ALA A 84 2.59 9.67 2.31
CA ALA A 84 2.12 10.50 1.23
C ALA A 84 0.58 10.44 1.23
N THR A 85 -0.03 11.59 0.95
CA THR A 85 -1.46 11.72 0.78
C THR A 85 -1.78 12.03 -0.68
N LEU A 86 -2.98 11.65 -1.09
CA LEU A 86 -3.61 12.11 -2.31
C LEU A 86 -5.02 12.61 -1.97
N ASP A 87 -5.41 13.73 -2.56
CA ASP A 87 -6.80 14.15 -2.59
C ASP A 87 -7.51 13.42 -3.74
N VAL A 88 -8.47 12.55 -3.40
CA VAL A 88 -9.12 11.61 -4.32
C VAL A 88 -10.63 11.79 -4.31
N VAL A 89 -11.30 11.45 -5.41
CA VAL A 89 -12.76 11.56 -5.55
C VAL A 89 -13.43 10.22 -5.33
N VAL A 90 -14.47 10.15 -4.50
CA VAL A 90 -15.25 8.92 -4.30
C VAL A 90 -16.11 8.65 -5.53
N THR A 91 -16.01 7.44 -6.08
CA THR A 91 -16.75 7.00 -7.28
C THR A 91 -17.74 5.89 -7.00
N ALA A 92 -17.48 5.08 -5.97
CA ALA A 92 -18.38 4.03 -5.54
C ALA A 92 -18.23 3.74 -4.05
N VAL A 93 -19.29 3.23 -3.44
CA VAL A 93 -19.33 2.86 -2.03
C VAL A 93 -19.98 1.49 -1.83
N GLU A 94 -19.54 0.77 -0.82
CA GLU A 94 -20.08 -0.54 -0.45
C GLU A 94 -20.49 -0.57 1.02
N TYR A 95 -21.41 -1.47 1.35
CA TYR A 95 -21.79 -1.72 2.73
C TYR A 95 -20.65 -2.40 3.50
N GLY A 96 -20.41 -1.96 4.73
CA GLY A 96 -19.39 -2.56 5.57
C GLY A 96 -19.76 -3.94 6.12
N HIS A 97 -18.77 -4.61 6.69
CA HIS A 97 -18.91 -5.92 7.33
C HIS A 97 -18.77 -5.84 8.85
N GLY A 98 -19.23 -6.88 9.57
CA GLY A 98 -19.11 -6.98 11.02
C GLY A 98 -19.76 -5.80 11.75
N LYS A 99 -18.96 -5.01 12.50
CA LYS A 99 -19.46 -3.82 13.21
C LYS A 99 -19.96 -2.69 12.30
N ARG A 100 -19.70 -2.78 10.98
CA ARG A 100 -20.09 -1.80 9.95
C ARG A 100 -21.24 -2.29 9.07
N ILE A 101 -21.94 -3.36 9.47
CA ILE A 101 -23.14 -3.81 8.74
C ILE A 101 -24.19 -2.68 8.71
N GLY A 102 -24.80 -2.48 7.55
CA GLY A 102 -25.89 -1.52 7.35
C GLY A 102 -25.44 -0.08 7.08
N VAL A 103 -24.13 0.20 7.09
CA VAL A 103 -23.59 1.52 6.70
C VAL A 103 -22.65 1.40 5.51
N LEU A 104 -22.60 2.44 4.69
CA LEU A 104 -21.67 2.55 3.57
C LEU A 104 -20.32 3.03 4.14
N SER A 105 -19.37 2.12 4.32
CA SER A 105 -18.06 2.40 4.95
C SER A 105 -16.84 2.15 4.06
N ASP A 106 -17.09 1.59 2.89
CA ASP A 106 -16.08 1.01 2.01
C ASP A 106 -15.98 1.86 0.74
N TYR A 107 -15.05 2.81 0.68
CA TYR A 107 -15.06 3.88 -0.34
C TYR A 107 -14.03 3.59 -1.42
N THR A 108 -14.52 3.34 -2.64
CA THR A 108 -13.71 3.30 -3.86
C THR A 108 -13.52 4.71 -4.37
N PHE A 109 -12.28 5.05 -4.71
CA PHE A 109 -11.93 6.40 -5.10
C PHE A 109 -10.98 6.44 -6.29
N ALA A 110 -10.98 7.60 -6.95
CA ALA A 110 -10.29 7.87 -8.19
C ALA A 110 -9.43 9.14 -8.11
N VAL A 111 -8.42 9.17 -8.97
CA VAL A 111 -7.65 10.37 -9.33
C VAL A 111 -8.08 10.86 -10.71
N ARG A 112 -7.72 12.09 -11.06
CA ARG A 112 -8.00 12.66 -12.38
C ARG A 112 -7.04 12.13 -13.45
N ASP A 113 -7.57 11.84 -14.63
CA ASP A 113 -6.83 11.60 -15.86
C ASP A 113 -7.46 12.48 -16.96
N GLY A 114 -6.91 13.69 -17.12
CA GLY A 114 -7.57 14.76 -17.87
C GLY A 114 -8.95 15.12 -17.30
N GLU A 115 -10.00 14.90 -18.10
CA GLU A 115 -11.40 15.10 -17.71
C GLU A 115 -12.05 13.84 -17.11
N ARG A 116 -11.35 12.70 -17.13
CA ARG A 116 -11.86 11.43 -16.60
C ARG A 116 -11.41 11.23 -15.15
N LEU A 117 -12.15 10.38 -14.45
CA LEU A 117 -11.77 9.84 -13.15
C LEU A 117 -11.39 8.37 -13.32
N VAL A 118 -10.21 7.99 -12.84
CA VAL A 118 -9.70 6.61 -12.89
C VAL A 118 -9.44 6.09 -11.48
N ASN A 119 -10.06 4.97 -11.14
CA ASN A 119 -9.95 4.38 -9.80
C ASN A 119 -8.49 4.01 -9.48
N ILE A 120 -8.07 4.28 -8.25
CA ILE A 120 -6.69 4.00 -7.78
C ILE A 120 -6.66 3.25 -6.45
N GLY A 121 -7.82 3.04 -5.82
CA GLY A 121 -7.88 2.25 -4.61
C GLY A 121 -9.22 2.31 -3.91
N LYS A 122 -9.22 1.73 -2.71
CA LYS A 122 -10.37 1.66 -1.83
C LYS A 122 -9.93 1.71 -0.37
N ALA A 123 -10.62 2.49 0.46
CA ALA A 123 -10.34 2.63 1.88
C ALA A 123 -11.57 2.26 2.73
N TYR A 124 -11.28 1.73 3.93
CA TYR A 124 -12.25 1.15 4.85
C TYR A 124 -12.16 1.74 6.27
N SER A 125 -11.25 2.71 6.45
CA SER A 125 -10.85 3.22 7.75
C SER A 125 -10.45 4.68 7.63
N GLY A 126 -10.51 5.39 8.75
CA GLY A 126 -10.13 6.81 8.83
C GLY A 126 -11.26 7.71 9.28
N LEU A 127 -12.50 7.34 8.96
CA LEU A 127 -13.69 8.05 9.40
C LEU A 127 -14.21 7.54 10.74
N THR A 128 -14.74 8.48 11.52
CA THR A 128 -15.50 8.22 12.74
C THR A 128 -16.87 7.60 12.43
N ASP A 129 -17.50 7.03 13.44
CA ASP A 129 -18.84 6.43 13.30
C ASP A 129 -19.89 7.47 12.90
N VAL A 130 -19.74 8.70 13.38
CA VAL A 130 -20.60 9.84 13.05
C VAL A 130 -20.44 10.23 11.58
N GLU A 131 -19.21 10.43 11.12
CA GLU A 131 -18.94 10.76 9.71
C GLU A 131 -19.43 9.67 8.76
N ILE A 132 -19.27 8.39 9.12
CA ILE A 132 -19.76 7.27 8.30
C ILE A 132 -21.29 7.29 8.21
N ALA A 133 -21.99 7.59 9.30
CA ALA A 133 -23.44 7.66 9.30
C ALA A 133 -23.95 8.83 8.43
N GLU A 134 -23.34 10.01 8.56
CA GLU A 134 -23.64 11.18 7.72
C GLU A 134 -23.38 10.88 6.25
N MET A 135 -22.23 10.28 5.94
CA MET A 135 -21.88 9.96 4.57
C MET A 135 -22.72 8.83 3.98
N THR A 136 -23.14 7.86 4.80
CA THR A 136 -24.11 6.84 4.37
C THR A 136 -25.39 7.49 3.88
N LYS A 137 -25.94 8.46 4.64
CA LYS A 137 -27.15 9.18 4.21
C LYS A 137 -26.91 9.92 2.89
N TRP A 138 -25.80 10.66 2.79
CA TRP A 138 -25.47 11.41 1.58
C TRP A 138 -25.33 10.49 0.35
N PHE A 139 -24.60 9.38 0.46
CA PHE A 139 -24.39 8.47 -0.66
C PHE A 139 -25.67 7.76 -1.11
N LEU A 140 -26.59 7.46 -0.19
CA LEU A 140 -27.91 6.92 -0.55
C LEU A 140 -28.72 7.93 -1.38
N GLU A 141 -28.63 9.22 -1.06
CA GLU A 141 -29.32 10.29 -1.79
C GLU A 141 -28.65 10.60 -3.15
N HIS A 142 -27.36 10.29 -3.30
CA HIS A 142 -26.55 10.61 -4.49
C HIS A 142 -26.05 9.34 -5.21
N THR A 143 -26.84 8.26 -5.16
CA THR A 143 -26.56 7.02 -5.89
C THR A 143 -26.93 7.19 -7.36
N LEU A 144 -25.99 6.90 -8.24
CA LEU A 144 -26.19 6.85 -9.70
C LEU A 144 -26.68 5.47 -10.14
N ASP A 145 -26.11 4.40 -9.57
CA ASP A 145 -26.48 3.02 -9.85
C ASP A 145 -26.44 2.18 -8.56
N ASP A 146 -27.48 1.38 -8.36
CA ASP A 146 -27.66 0.52 -7.18
C ASP A 146 -27.47 -0.95 -7.56
N GLN A 147 -26.34 -1.51 -7.14
CA GLN A 147 -25.96 -2.90 -7.37
C GLN A 147 -26.16 -3.75 -6.10
N GLY A 148 -27.06 -3.31 -5.22
CA GLY A 148 -27.37 -3.94 -3.94
C GLY A 148 -26.29 -3.67 -2.89
N TYR A 149 -25.23 -4.47 -2.91
CA TYR A 149 -24.13 -4.38 -1.94
C TYR A 149 -23.16 -3.22 -2.26
N ARG A 150 -23.03 -2.89 -3.56
CA ARG A 150 -22.21 -1.79 -4.08
C ARG A 150 -23.12 -0.74 -4.70
N ARG A 151 -22.74 0.53 -4.61
CA ARG A 151 -23.41 1.66 -5.26
C ARG A 151 -22.39 2.51 -5.98
N GLU A 152 -22.68 2.87 -7.22
CA GLU A 152 -21.97 3.95 -7.91
C GLU A 152 -22.61 5.27 -7.51
N VAL A 153 -21.80 6.27 -7.20
CA VAL A 153 -22.26 7.52 -6.59
C VAL A 153 -21.77 8.72 -7.38
N GLU A 154 -22.49 9.84 -7.24
CA GLU A 154 -22.06 11.09 -7.85
C GLU A 154 -20.64 11.47 -7.36
N PRO A 155 -19.68 11.72 -8.27
CA PRO A 155 -18.30 11.98 -7.92
C PRO A 155 -18.12 13.42 -7.41
N LYS A 156 -18.70 13.71 -6.23
CA LYS A 156 -18.67 15.03 -5.58
C LYS A 156 -17.85 15.06 -4.30
N ILE A 157 -17.67 13.91 -3.64
CA ILE A 157 -16.95 13.83 -2.37
C ILE A 157 -15.46 13.67 -2.62
N VAL A 158 -14.67 14.61 -2.10
CA VAL A 158 -13.21 14.56 -2.10
C VAL A 158 -12.71 14.12 -0.72
N LEU A 159 -11.73 13.22 -0.71
CA LEU A 159 -11.09 12.69 0.48
C LEU A 159 -9.60 12.94 0.41
N GLU A 160 -9.00 13.32 1.53
CA GLU A 160 -7.55 13.20 1.69
C GLU A 160 -7.25 11.76 2.14
N VAL A 161 -6.50 11.00 1.35
CA VAL A 161 -6.18 9.59 1.63
C VAL A 161 -4.68 9.41 1.80
N ALA A 162 -4.26 8.93 2.97
CA ALA A 162 -2.88 8.56 3.26
C ALA A 162 -2.63 7.09 2.90
N PHE A 163 -1.43 6.78 2.39
CA PHE A 163 -1.06 5.43 1.99
C PHE A 163 0.43 5.17 2.19
N ASN A 164 0.82 3.89 2.22
CA ASN A 164 2.22 3.50 2.44
C ASN A 164 3.08 3.72 1.19
N ASN A 165 2.63 3.19 0.06
CA ASN A 165 3.26 3.36 -1.24
C ASN A 165 2.23 3.22 -2.38
N VAL A 166 2.65 3.68 -3.56
CA VAL A 166 1.95 3.46 -4.83
C VAL A 166 2.58 2.23 -5.48
N MET A 167 1.78 1.38 -6.10
CA MET A 167 2.22 0.19 -6.83
C MET A 167 1.67 0.22 -8.24
N LYS A 168 2.38 -0.36 -9.22
CA LYS A 168 1.77 -0.66 -10.53
C LYS A 168 0.63 -1.67 -10.38
N SER A 169 -0.42 -1.50 -11.16
CA SER A 169 -1.59 -2.36 -11.15
C SER A 169 -2.20 -2.48 -12.54
N ASP A 170 -2.33 -3.71 -13.04
CA ASP A 170 -3.05 -3.99 -14.30
C ASP A 170 -4.57 -4.05 -14.09
N ARG A 171 -5.04 -3.99 -12.83
CA ARG A 171 -6.47 -4.09 -12.48
C ARG A 171 -7.20 -2.77 -12.52
N HIS A 172 -6.47 -1.66 -12.47
CA HIS A 172 -7.03 -0.33 -12.42
C HIS A 172 -6.66 0.40 -13.69
N GLU A 173 -7.61 1.10 -14.31
CA GLU A 173 -7.34 1.92 -15.51
C GLU A 173 -6.28 3.00 -15.26
N SER A 174 -6.10 3.41 -13.99
CA SER A 174 -5.03 4.31 -13.59
C SER A 174 -3.62 3.72 -13.73
N GLY A 175 -3.47 2.41 -13.96
CA GLY A 175 -2.17 1.73 -13.96
C GLY A 175 -1.53 1.64 -12.57
N PHE A 176 -2.19 2.14 -11.51
CA PHE A 176 -1.66 2.24 -10.16
C PHE A 176 -2.65 1.74 -9.10
N ALA A 177 -2.12 1.33 -7.95
CA ALA A 177 -2.89 0.99 -6.75
C ALA A 177 -2.21 1.55 -5.50
N LEU A 178 -3.00 2.07 -4.56
CA LEU A 178 -2.51 2.50 -3.25
C LEU A 178 -2.43 1.32 -2.27
N ARG A 179 -1.30 1.18 -1.55
CA ARG A 179 -1.15 0.18 -0.49
C ARG A 179 -1.51 0.75 0.87
N PHE A 180 -2.35 0.02 1.60
CA PHE A 180 -2.89 0.41 2.91
C PHE A 180 -3.46 1.83 2.94
N PRO A 181 -4.34 2.20 1.98
CA PRO A 181 -4.97 3.50 1.99
C PRO A 181 -5.87 3.64 3.22
N ARG A 182 -5.84 4.83 3.83
CA ARG A 182 -6.73 5.24 4.90
C ARG A 182 -7.18 6.67 4.68
N ILE A 183 -8.43 6.95 5.00
CA ILE A 183 -8.97 8.29 4.93
C ILE A 183 -8.34 9.10 6.07
N VAL A 184 -7.78 10.25 5.75
CA VAL A 184 -7.31 11.22 6.75
C VAL A 184 -8.47 12.10 7.18
N ARG A 185 -9.20 12.63 6.19
CA ARG A 185 -10.37 13.51 6.39
C ARG A 185 -11.16 13.68 5.09
N LEU A 186 -12.41 14.13 5.24
CA LEU A 186 -13.19 14.73 4.16
C LEU A 186 -12.58 16.09 3.76
N ARG A 187 -12.66 16.44 2.48
CA ARG A 187 -12.17 17.71 1.92
C ARG A 187 -13.32 18.52 1.30
N PRO A 188 -14.27 19.02 2.12
CA PRO A 188 -15.38 19.84 1.62
C PRO A 188 -14.90 21.18 1.04
N ASP A 189 -13.64 21.55 1.32
CA ASP A 189 -12.96 22.71 0.76
C ASP A 189 -12.48 22.52 -0.68
N LYS A 190 -12.54 21.30 -1.23
CA LYS A 190 -12.09 20.98 -2.59
C LYS A 190 -13.22 20.44 -3.46
N SER A 191 -13.23 20.89 -4.72
CA SER A 191 -14.04 20.31 -5.78
C SER A 191 -13.36 19.06 -6.38
N PRO A 192 -14.13 18.17 -7.05
CA PRO A 192 -13.56 17.03 -7.78
C PRO A 192 -12.50 17.40 -8.82
N GLN A 193 -12.58 18.61 -9.39
CA GLN A 193 -11.60 19.13 -10.35
C GLN A 193 -10.26 19.47 -9.69
N GLU A 194 -10.23 19.68 -8.37
CA GLU A 194 -9.03 19.97 -7.57
C GLU A 194 -8.42 18.73 -6.91
N ALA A 195 -8.98 17.55 -7.20
CA ALA A 195 -8.39 16.27 -6.83
C ALA A 195 -7.07 16.04 -7.57
N ASP A 196 -6.19 15.27 -6.95
CA ASP A 196 -4.90 14.92 -7.53
C ASP A 196 -5.05 14.09 -8.80
N THR A 197 -4.03 14.16 -9.65
CA THR A 197 -4.02 13.52 -10.96
C THR A 197 -3.24 12.21 -10.97
N ILE A 198 -3.41 11.44 -12.03
CA ILE A 198 -2.63 10.23 -12.31
C ILE A 198 -1.13 10.53 -12.42
N GLU A 199 -0.74 11.69 -12.98
CA GLU A 199 0.66 12.13 -13.03
C GLU A 199 1.21 12.32 -11.62
N ARG A 200 0.41 12.87 -10.70
CA ARG A 200 0.82 13.02 -9.30
C ARG A 200 1.07 11.67 -8.64
N ALA A 201 0.20 10.68 -8.89
CA ALA A 201 0.43 9.31 -8.42
C ALA A 201 1.70 8.70 -9.03
N ALA A 202 1.97 8.94 -10.32
CA ALA A 202 3.18 8.49 -11.00
C ALA A 202 4.45 9.15 -10.43
N GLU A 203 4.43 10.46 -10.14
CA GLU A 203 5.54 11.15 -9.47
C GLU A 203 5.87 10.53 -8.11
N ILE A 204 4.82 10.24 -7.32
CA ILE A 204 4.98 9.61 -6.01
C ILE A 204 5.58 8.20 -6.17
N TYR A 205 5.12 7.44 -7.17
CA TYR A 205 5.69 6.12 -7.50
C TYR A 205 7.18 6.22 -7.85
N GLN A 206 7.58 7.16 -8.71
CA GLN A 206 8.98 7.34 -9.10
C GLN A 206 9.86 7.73 -7.91
N ARG A 207 9.39 8.64 -7.05
CA ARG A 207 10.10 9.05 -5.83
C ARG A 207 10.27 7.93 -4.81
N GLN A 208 9.42 6.91 -4.86
CA GLN A 208 9.51 5.72 -4.01
C GLN A 208 10.58 4.71 -4.50
N GLY A 209 11.27 5.01 -5.59
CA GLY A 209 12.24 4.11 -6.22
C GLY A 209 11.57 3.13 -7.19
N GLY A 210 10.56 3.59 -7.92
CA GLY A 210 9.75 2.80 -8.85
C GLY A 210 10.60 1.85 -9.69
N ASP A 211 10.37 0.55 -9.49
CA ASP A 211 11.14 -0.58 -10.04
C ASP A 211 12.64 -0.28 -10.22
N GLN A 212 13.43 -0.36 -9.15
CA GLN A 212 14.81 -0.86 -9.33
C GLN A 212 14.71 -2.31 -9.83
N GLN A 213 14.52 -2.47 -11.14
CA GLN A 213 14.75 -3.70 -11.91
C GLN A 213 16.07 -3.57 -12.63
#